data_AF-A0A9P5XCB3-F1
#
_entry.id   AF-A0A9P5XCB3-F1
#
_cell.length_a   1.000
_cell.length_b   1.000
_cell.length_c   1.000
_cell.angle_alpha   90.00
_cell.angle_beta   90.00
_cell.angle_gamma   90.00
#
_symmetry.space_group_name_H-M   'P 1'
#
loop_
_entity.id
_entity.type
_entity.pdbx_description
1 polymer ?
#
loop_
_entity_poly.entity_id
_entity_poly.type
_entity_poly.pdbx_seq_one_letter_code
_entity_poly.pdbx_strand_id
1 'polypeptide(L)'
;FNLVSTVTASNPPDCDRPLYEVQSGDTCDSICSNHLVSNYQLRLVNPEINEACNNIFPGEKFCLGRKGQDCTDVHKVGPGENCWKIAHDAGISIELLVKNNPNLGEDCQFVRPKEV
;
A
#
# COMPACT_ATOMS: atom_id res chain seq x y z
N PHE A 1 -26.86 16.57 -25.47
CA PHE A 1 -26.79 16.61 -24.00
C PHE A 1 -25.53 15.86 -23.58
N ASN A 2 -24.49 16.57 -23.16
CA ASN A 2 -23.26 15.98 -22.63
C ASN A 2 -23.53 15.47 -21.21
N LEU A 3 -23.50 14.15 -21.03
CA LEU A 3 -23.43 13.55 -19.69
C LEU A 3 -21.96 13.50 -19.30
N VAL A 4 -21.49 14.55 -18.62
CA VAL A 4 -20.28 14.43 -17.80
C VAL A 4 -20.68 13.56 -16.62
N SER A 5 -20.46 12.25 -16.74
CA SER A 5 -20.52 11.33 -15.60
C SER A 5 -19.40 11.74 -14.64
N THR A 6 -19.75 12.58 -13.67
CA THR A 6 -18.94 12.75 -12.46
C THR A 6 -19.10 11.48 -11.64
N VAL A 7 -18.37 10.43 -12.03
CA VAL A 7 -17.98 9.39 -11.08
C VAL A 7 -17.02 10.09 -10.13
N THR A 8 -17.58 10.76 -9.12
CA THR A 8 -16.80 11.06 -7.93
C THR A 8 -16.33 9.71 -7.42
N ALA A 9 -15.02 9.48 -7.40
CA ALA A 9 -14.45 8.32 -6.74
C ALA A 9 -15.02 8.32 -5.32
N SER A 10 -15.98 7.43 -5.07
CA SER A 10 -16.59 7.33 -3.76
C SER A 10 -15.50 6.82 -2.84
N ASN A 11 -15.15 7.62 -1.83
CA ASN A 11 -14.16 7.23 -0.83
C ASN A 11 -14.44 5.80 -0.37
N PRO A 12 -13.40 4.96 -0.20
CA PRO A 12 -13.58 3.63 0.34
C PRO A 12 -14.42 3.70 1.63
N PRO A 13 -15.55 2.98 1.72
CA PRO A 13 -16.28 2.88 2.97
C PRO A 13 -15.32 2.38 4.05
N ASP A 14 -15.45 2.94 5.26
CA ASP A 14 -14.63 2.61 6.43
C ASP A 14 -13.14 2.97 6.33
N CYS A 15 -12.79 4.01 5.57
CA CYS A 15 -11.45 4.58 5.66
C CYS A 15 -11.18 5.09 7.09
N ASP A 16 -10.20 4.48 7.76
CA ASP A 16 -9.87 4.76 9.17
C ASP A 16 -8.89 5.94 9.28
N ARG A 17 -8.04 6.08 8.27
CA ARG A 17 -7.12 7.21 8.14
C ARG A 17 -7.79 8.38 7.39
N PRO A 18 -7.37 9.63 7.63
CA PRO A 18 -7.69 10.73 6.74
C PRO A 18 -7.26 10.39 5.31
N LEU A 19 -8.08 10.78 4.33
CA LEU A 19 -7.73 10.60 2.92
C LEU A 19 -6.43 11.34 2.61
N TYR A 20 -5.54 10.65 1.91
CA TYR A 20 -4.32 11.23 1.40
C TYR A 20 -4.58 11.83 0.03
N GLU A 21 -4.26 13.11 -0.14
CA GLU A 21 -4.30 13.77 -1.43
C GLU A 21 -2.93 13.65 -2.10
N VAL A 22 -2.87 13.05 -3.29
CA VAL A 22 -1.63 12.85 -4.05
C VAL A 22 -0.99 14.20 -4.36
N GLN A 23 0.30 14.33 -4.10
CA GLN A 23 1.11 15.49 -4.38
C GLN A 23 1.91 15.31 -5.67
N SER A 24 2.41 16.42 -6.22
CA SER A 24 3.29 16.38 -7.40
C SER A 24 4.59 15.66 -7.05
N GLY A 25 4.91 14.60 -7.81
CA GLY A 25 6.12 13.79 -7.61
C GLY A 25 5.93 12.55 -6.74
N ASP A 26 4.73 12.31 -6.22
CA ASP A 26 4.45 11.08 -5.48
C ASP A 26 4.46 9.85 -6.37
N THR A 27 4.88 8.74 -5.77
CA THR A 27 4.69 7.36 -6.25
C THR A 27 3.99 6.55 -5.16
N CYS A 28 3.42 5.38 -5.49
CA CYS A 28 2.93 4.48 -4.43
C CYS A 28 4.02 4.21 -3.38
N ASP A 29 5.24 3.92 -3.83
CA ASP A 29 6.36 3.63 -2.92
C ASP A 29 6.65 4.81 -1.97
N SER A 30 6.62 6.05 -2.45
CA SER A 30 6.88 7.22 -1.59
C SER A 30 5.75 7.44 -0.59
N ILE A 31 4.50 7.33 -1.04
CA ILE A 31 3.31 7.46 -0.18
C ILE A 31 3.35 6.37 0.90
N CYS A 32 3.46 5.11 0.50
CA CYS A 32 3.52 3.95 1.40
C CYS A 32 4.66 4.06 2.41
N SER A 33 5.87 4.38 1.94
CA SER A 33 7.05 4.63 2.79
C SER A 33 6.83 5.73 3.82
N ASN A 34 6.26 6.86 3.41
CA ASN A 34 6.13 8.04 4.27
C ASN A 34 4.96 7.93 5.25
N HIS A 35 3.98 7.11 4.93
CA HIS A 35 2.78 6.92 5.75
C HIS A 35 2.73 5.58 6.48
N LEU A 36 3.77 4.74 6.35
CA LEU A 36 3.81 3.40 6.94
C LEU A 36 2.57 2.59 6.55
N VAL A 37 2.39 2.42 5.24
CA VAL A 37 1.29 1.65 4.63
C VAL A 37 1.90 0.66 3.66
N SER A 38 1.41 -0.57 3.66
CA SER A 38 1.83 -1.58 2.68
C SER A 38 1.37 -1.20 1.27
N ASN A 39 2.23 -1.39 0.27
CA ASN A 39 1.86 -1.27 -1.15
C ASN A 39 0.69 -2.20 -1.54
N TYR A 40 0.56 -3.34 -0.86
CA TYR A 40 -0.57 -4.23 -1.02
C TYR A 40 -1.85 -3.64 -0.42
N GLN A 41 -1.79 -3.13 0.81
CA GLN A 41 -2.93 -2.47 1.46
C GLN A 41 -3.44 -1.28 0.64
N LEU A 42 -2.55 -0.42 0.14
CA LEU A 42 -2.92 0.75 -0.65
C LEU A 42 -3.76 0.36 -1.88
N ARG A 43 -3.35 -0.66 -2.64
CA ARG A 43 -4.09 -1.13 -3.82
C ARG A 43 -5.34 -1.93 -3.46
N LEU A 44 -5.31 -2.67 -2.36
CA LEU A 44 -6.46 -3.44 -1.88
C LEU A 44 -7.63 -2.52 -1.51
N VAL A 45 -7.33 -1.38 -0.85
CA VAL A 45 -8.37 -0.46 -0.38
C VAL A 45 -8.81 0.56 -1.44
N ASN A 46 -7.99 0.80 -2.48
CA ASN A 46 -8.27 1.67 -3.63
C ASN A 46 -8.15 0.89 -4.95
N PRO A 47 -9.18 0.11 -5.33
CA PRO A 47 -9.13 -0.81 -6.48
C PRO A 47 -8.96 -0.12 -7.85
N GLU A 48 -9.08 1.20 -7.91
CA GLU A 48 -8.77 2.02 -9.09
C GLU A 48 -7.27 2.14 -9.36
N ILE A 49 -6.41 1.94 -8.36
CA ILE A 49 -4.95 1.95 -8.54
C ILE A 49 -4.53 0.63 -9.19
N ASN A 50 -3.86 0.71 -10.35
CA ASN A 50 -3.40 -0.47 -11.05
C ASN A 50 -2.14 -1.08 -10.40
N GLU A 51 -1.80 -2.31 -10.80
CA GLU A 51 -0.65 -3.02 -10.25
C GLU A 51 0.69 -2.29 -10.46
N ALA A 52 0.85 -1.61 -11.58
CA ALA A 52 2.05 -0.83 -11.89
C ALA A 52 2.14 0.49 -11.11
N CYS A 53 1.08 0.89 -10.40
CA CYS A 53 0.89 2.19 -9.77
C CYS A 53 1.38 3.37 -10.63
N ASN A 54 1.02 3.35 -11.91
CA ASN A 54 1.37 4.42 -12.86
C ASN A 54 0.16 5.28 -13.25
N ASN A 55 -0.96 5.11 -12.54
CA ASN A 55 -2.23 5.80 -12.78
C ASN A 55 -2.72 6.61 -11.57
N ILE A 56 -1.79 7.10 -10.74
CA ILE A 56 -2.09 8.08 -9.69
C ILE A 56 -1.65 9.48 -10.14
N PHE A 57 -2.45 10.49 -9.84
CA PHE A 57 -2.24 11.86 -10.31
C PHE A 57 -2.45 12.88 -9.18
N PRO A 58 -1.71 14.02 -9.17
CA PRO A 58 -1.87 15.03 -8.15
C PRO A 58 -3.33 15.51 -7.99
N GLY A 59 -3.79 15.63 -6.75
CA GLY A 59 -5.16 16.01 -6.39
C GLY A 59 -6.14 14.84 -6.23
N GLU A 60 -5.77 13.63 -6.66
CA GLU A 60 -6.54 12.42 -6.35
C GLU A 60 -6.46 12.10 -4.86
N LYS A 61 -7.50 11.46 -4.33
CA LYS A 61 -7.62 11.15 -2.90
C LYS A 61 -7.75 9.65 -2.70
N PHE A 62 -6.83 9.08 -1.92
CA PHE A 62 -6.79 7.66 -1.63
C PHE A 62 -6.91 7.39 -0.14
N CYS A 63 -7.58 6.28 0.18
CA CYS A 63 -7.60 5.75 1.53
C CYS A 63 -6.28 5.04 1.83
N LEU A 64 -5.67 5.34 2.98
CA LEU A 64 -4.41 4.70 3.38
C LEU A 64 -4.60 3.50 4.31
N GLY A 65 -5.79 3.28 4.84
CA GLY A 65 -6.09 2.15 5.71
C GLY A 65 -7.57 2.11 6.06
N ARG A 66 -8.16 0.92 6.02
CA ARG A 66 -9.55 0.70 6.44
C ARG A 66 -9.61 0.17 7.85
N LYS A 67 -10.72 0.44 8.53
CA LYS A 67 -10.94 -0.01 9.90
C LYS A 67 -10.86 -1.54 9.97
N GLY A 68 -10.01 -2.03 10.88
CA GLY A 68 -9.78 -3.47 11.07
C GLY A 68 -8.91 -4.15 10.00
N GLN A 69 -8.39 -3.38 9.03
CA GLN A 69 -7.43 -3.85 8.03
C GLN A 69 -6.11 -3.08 8.06
N ASP A 70 -6.08 -1.91 8.71
CA ASP A 70 -4.88 -1.10 8.83
C ASP A 70 -3.86 -1.75 9.76
N CYS A 71 -2.69 -2.11 9.21
CA CYS A 71 -1.59 -2.67 9.98
C CYS A 71 -1.06 -1.66 11.00
N THR A 72 -0.94 -2.07 12.27
CA THR A 72 -0.37 -1.24 13.34
C THR A 72 1.14 -1.40 13.47
N ASP A 73 1.64 -2.61 13.19
CA ASP A 73 3.07 -2.91 13.15
C ASP A 73 3.50 -3.00 11.68
N VAL A 74 4.36 -2.07 11.28
CA VAL A 74 4.75 -1.88 9.89
C VAL A 74 6.27 -1.79 9.80
N HIS A 75 6.86 -2.54 8.88
CA HIS A 75 8.31 -2.57 8.68
C HIS A 75 8.67 -2.02 7.31
N LYS A 76 9.51 -0.99 7.29
CA LYS A 76 10.10 -0.48 6.04
C LYS A 76 11.40 -1.22 5.76
N VAL A 77 11.48 -1.88 4.62
CA VAL A 77 12.63 -2.72 4.23
C VAL A 77 13.90 -1.88 4.16
N GLY A 78 14.88 -2.24 4.99
CA GLY A 78 16.21 -1.66 5.03
C GLY A 78 17.12 -2.16 3.90
N PRO A 79 18.28 -1.51 3.70
CA PRO A 79 19.25 -1.95 2.69
C PRO A 79 19.74 -3.38 2.96
N GLY A 80 19.58 -4.27 1.98
CA GLY A 80 20.06 -5.65 2.04
C GLY A 80 19.22 -6.61 2.90
N GLU A 81 18.07 -6.15 3.42
CA GLU A 81 17.14 -7.04 4.12
C GLU A 81 16.38 -7.93 3.15
N ASN A 82 15.94 -9.08 3.66
CA ASN A 82 15.06 -10.03 2.98
C ASN A 82 13.97 -10.49 3.95
N CYS A 83 12.94 -11.17 3.44
CA CYS A 83 11.83 -11.61 4.30
C CYS A 83 12.25 -12.50 5.46
N TRP A 84 13.25 -13.37 5.29
CA TRP A 84 13.69 -14.27 6.37
C TRP A 84 14.23 -13.52 7.57
N LYS A 85 15.03 -12.48 7.34
CA LYS A 85 15.49 -11.60 8.41
C LYS A 85 14.34 -10.81 9.02
N ILE A 86 13.48 -10.21 8.19
CA ILE A 86 12.35 -9.39 8.65
C ILE A 86 11.40 -10.21 9.52
N ALA A 87 10.99 -11.39 9.03
CA ALA A 87 10.09 -12.28 9.74
C ALA A 87 10.70 -12.82 11.04
N HIS A 88 11.98 -13.20 11.02
CA HIS A 88 12.72 -13.61 12.22
C HIS A 88 12.73 -12.50 13.27
N ASP A 89 13.11 -11.28 12.88
CA ASP A 89 13.24 -10.15 13.80
C ASP A 89 11.88 -9.68 14.34
N ALA A 90 10.81 -9.83 13.53
CA ALA A 90 9.43 -9.60 13.95
C ALA A 90 8.79 -10.78 14.71
N GLY A 91 9.47 -11.93 14.81
CA GLY A 91 8.95 -13.12 15.49
C GLY A 91 7.75 -13.78 14.80
N ILE A 92 7.61 -13.65 13.48
CA ILE A 92 6.51 -14.22 12.68
C ILE A 92 7.02 -15.25 11.66
N SER A 93 6.11 -16.08 11.13
CA SER A 93 6.45 -16.99 10.04
C SER A 93 6.53 -16.24 8.69
N ILE A 94 7.32 -16.78 7.76
CA ILE A 94 7.35 -16.29 6.38
C ILE A 94 5.97 -16.40 5.72
N GLU A 95 5.24 -17.48 6.01
CA GLU A 95 3.87 -17.67 5.53
C GLU A 95 2.95 -16.54 5.99
N LEU A 96 3.04 -16.11 7.26
CA LEU A 96 2.24 -15.00 7.76
C LEU A 96 2.63 -13.68 7.10
N LEU A 97 3.94 -13.44 6.91
CA LEU A 97 4.45 -12.24 6.25
C LEU A 97 3.95 -12.14 4.80
N VAL A 98 4.10 -13.21 4.02
CA VAL A 98 3.68 -13.27 2.61
C VAL A 98 2.16 -13.28 2.46
N LYS A 99 1.44 -13.95 3.37
CA LYS A 99 -0.03 -13.94 3.37
C LYS A 99 -0.60 -12.54 3.55
N ASN A 100 0.03 -11.72 4.41
CA ASN A 100 -0.40 -10.34 4.63
C ASN A 100 0.18 -9.36 3.58
N ASN A 101 1.24 -9.77 2.87
CA ASN A 101 1.85 -8.99 1.79
C ASN A 101 2.09 -9.85 0.53
N PRO A 102 1.02 -10.27 -0.18
CA PRO A 102 1.16 -11.16 -1.33
C PRO A 102 1.99 -10.59 -2.49
N ASN A 103 2.20 -9.27 -2.53
CA ASN A 103 3.13 -8.60 -3.46
C ASN A 103 4.57 -9.11 -3.36
N LEU A 104 4.97 -9.69 -2.23
CA LEU A 104 6.31 -10.25 -2.04
C LEU A 104 6.55 -11.53 -2.86
N GLY A 105 5.47 -12.18 -3.33
CA GLY A 105 5.51 -13.49 -3.97
C GLY A 105 5.62 -14.62 -2.94
N GLU A 106 5.18 -15.82 -3.34
CA GLU A 106 5.13 -17.00 -2.45
C GLU A 106 6.49 -17.33 -1.80
N ASP A 107 7.59 -17.14 -2.53
CA ASP A 107 8.96 -17.39 -2.05
C ASP A 107 9.70 -16.09 -1.65
N CYS A 108 8.98 -14.99 -1.43
CA CYS A 108 9.56 -13.66 -1.16
C CYS A 108 10.61 -13.21 -2.20
N GLN A 109 10.40 -13.52 -3.49
CA GLN A 109 11.34 -13.10 -4.53
C GLN A 109 11.23 -11.61 -4.91
N PHE A 110 10.21 -10.89 -4.44
CA PHE A 110 9.91 -9.52 -4.88
C PHE A 110 10.13 -8.44 -3.83
N VAL A 111 10.68 -8.78 -2.66
CA VAL A 111 11.01 -7.78 -1.63
C VAL A 111 12.03 -6.76 -2.15
N ARG A 112 11.74 -5.46 -1.96
CA ARG A 112 12.60 -4.38 -2.44
C ARG A 112 12.99 -3.42 -1.31
N PRO A 113 14.21 -2.84 -1.34
CA PRO A 113 14.58 -1.79 -0.39
C PRO A 113 13.60 -0.62 -0.44
N LYS A 114 13.31 -0.05 0.74
CA LYS A 114 12.37 1.08 0.96
C LYS A 114 10.88 0.76 0.78
N GLU A 115 10.53 -0.43 0.31
CA GLU A 115 9.16 -0.92 0.34
C GLU A 115 8.67 -1.05 1.79
N VAL A 116 7.36 -0.94 1.96
CA VAL A 116 6.64 -1.14 3.21
C VAL A 116 5.60 -2.23 3.00
#